data_AF-W7HK24-F1
#
_entry.id   AF-W7HK24-F1
#
_cell.length_a   1.000
_cell.length_b   1.000
_cell.length_c   1.000
_cell.angle_alpha   90.00
_cell.angle_beta   90.00
_cell.angle_gamma   90.00
#
_symmetry.space_group_name_H-M   'P 1'
#
loop_
_entity.id
_entity.type
_entity.pdbx_description
1 polymer ?
#
loop_
_entity_poly.entity_id
_entity_poly.type
_entity_poly.pdbx_seq_one_letter_code
_entity_poly.pdbx_strand_id
1 'polypeptide(L)'
;MQVTVVITSSGAHYGPLSPPAALRYDLRNITNPPRQLRGNLDGRSKKLRDHLTSDADFLQLLETIHRDILRHVERLQAPLQDDDKGTSPATQQLQQNSLQEPEPDALDNQGPSEPSVDKEPENGRTLTVNCLCELGRHRSASMAEELARLRWPPDIDVQVFHRDIDKDRRKPKAPRSRQQRAGKAFTELQD
;
A
#
# COMPACT_ATOMS: atom_id res chain seq x y z
N MET A 1 -24.01 2.75 -12.61
CA MET A 1 -22.66 2.57 -13.20
C MET A 1 -21.81 1.91 -12.13
N GLN A 2 -21.18 0.77 -12.42
CA GLN A 2 -20.39 0.07 -11.41
C GLN A 2 -19.05 0.79 -11.20
N VAL A 3 -18.60 0.89 -9.95
CA VAL A 3 -17.33 1.51 -9.56
C VAL A 3 -16.47 0.49 -8.83
N THR A 4 -15.21 0.33 -9.23
CA THR A 4 -14.27 -0.60 -8.57
C THR A 4 -13.35 0.18 -7.64
N VAL A 5 -13.37 -0.14 -6.34
CA VAL A 5 -12.45 0.40 -5.33
C VAL A 5 -11.31 -0.58 -5.11
N VAL A 6 -10.11 -0.19 -5.53
CA VAL A 6 -8.89 -1.00 -5.43
C VAL A 6 -8.09 -0.57 -4.20
N ILE A 7 -8.16 -1.35 -3.13
CA ILE A 7 -7.50 -1.08 -1.85
C ILE A 7 -6.17 -1.82 -1.80
N THR A 8 -5.07 -1.09 -1.97
CA THR A 8 -3.71 -1.62 -1.85
C THR A 8 -3.13 -1.36 -0.47
N SER A 9 -2.59 -2.39 0.19
CA SER A 9 -1.74 -2.21 1.38
C SER A 9 -0.26 -2.22 1.02
N SER A 10 0.49 -1.23 1.50
CA SER A 10 1.93 -1.07 1.20
C SER A 10 2.77 -0.70 2.43
N GLY A 11 4.09 -0.85 2.28
CA GLY A 11 5.14 -0.46 3.23
C GLY A 11 6.03 0.66 2.69
N ALA A 12 6.25 1.71 3.48
CA ALA A 12 7.10 2.86 3.15
C ALA A 12 8.53 2.45 2.79
N HIS A 13 9.06 1.39 3.43
CA HIS A 13 10.35 0.79 3.12
C HIS A 13 10.52 0.37 1.65
N TYR A 14 9.42 0.05 0.94
CA TYR A 14 9.47 -0.39 -0.46
C TYR A 14 9.05 0.71 -1.45
N GLY A 15 9.11 1.98 -1.03
CA GLY A 15 8.81 3.14 -1.87
C GLY A 15 7.31 3.37 -2.14
N PRO A 16 6.95 4.46 -2.84
CA PRO A 16 5.57 4.77 -3.23
C PRO A 16 4.97 3.72 -4.18
N LEU A 17 3.66 3.78 -4.40
CA LEU A 17 3.03 3.05 -5.51
C LEU A 17 3.32 3.77 -6.83
N SER A 18 3.45 2.99 -7.91
CA SER A 18 3.46 3.47 -9.29
C SER A 18 2.43 2.65 -10.08
N PRO A 19 1.36 3.26 -10.62
CA PRO A 19 0.96 4.67 -10.43
C PRO A 19 0.62 4.98 -8.96
N PRO A 20 0.63 6.27 -8.55
CA PRO A 20 0.15 6.67 -7.23
C PRO A 20 -1.35 6.41 -7.10
N ALA A 21 -1.79 6.04 -5.88
CA ALA A 21 -3.21 5.90 -5.58
C ALA A 21 -3.88 7.28 -5.41
N ALA A 22 -5.13 7.40 -5.84
CA ALA A 22 -5.92 8.63 -5.71
C ALA A 22 -6.14 9.02 -4.24
N LEU A 23 -6.34 8.04 -3.36
CA LEU A 23 -6.38 8.23 -1.91
C LEU A 23 -5.20 7.51 -1.25
N ARG A 24 -4.56 8.15 -0.25
CA ARG A 24 -3.41 7.60 0.48
C ARG A 24 -3.49 7.94 1.96
N TYR A 25 -3.38 6.91 2.80
CA TYR A 25 -3.44 7.01 4.26
C TYR A 25 -2.18 6.42 4.89
N ASP A 26 -1.60 7.11 5.87
CA ASP A 26 -0.40 6.67 6.59
C ASP A 26 -0.76 6.16 7.98
N LEU A 27 -0.63 4.85 8.17
CA LEU A 27 -0.92 4.14 9.42
C LEU A 27 0.30 3.98 10.33
N ARG A 28 1.40 4.71 10.07
CA ARG A 28 2.59 4.65 10.95
C ARG A 28 2.35 5.27 12.33
N ASN A 29 1.35 6.15 12.46
CA ASN A 29 0.94 6.76 13.73
C ASN A 29 0.01 5.86 14.57
N ILE A 30 -0.68 4.89 13.97
CA ILE A 30 -1.58 3.96 14.69
C ILE A 30 -0.77 2.99 15.55
N THR A 31 -1.30 2.57 16.71
CA THR A 31 -0.63 1.67 17.66
C THR A 31 -0.01 0.45 16.98
N ASN A 32 1.27 0.20 17.27
CA ASN A 32 2.01 -0.90 16.68
C ASN A 32 1.69 -2.21 17.43
N PRO A 33 1.19 -3.27 16.77
CA PRO A 33 0.79 -4.49 17.46
C PRO A 33 1.95 -5.15 18.23
N PRO A 34 1.68 -5.91 19.32
CA PRO A 34 2.71 -6.50 20.16
C PRO A 34 3.59 -7.49 19.38
N ARG A 35 4.85 -7.61 19.83
CA ARG A 35 5.92 -8.35 19.12
C ARG A 35 5.53 -9.80 18.82
N GLN A 36 4.78 -10.44 19.71
CA GLN A 36 4.30 -11.81 19.60
C GLN A 36 3.36 -11.99 18.39
N LEU A 37 2.50 -11.01 18.11
CA LEU A 37 1.63 -11.03 16.93
C LEU A 37 2.44 -10.72 15.66
N ARG A 38 3.29 -9.68 15.70
CA ARG A 38 4.12 -9.25 14.56
C ARG A 38 5.13 -10.29 14.05
N GLY A 39 5.55 -11.24 14.90
CA GLY A 39 6.52 -12.26 14.50
C GLY A 39 5.96 -13.28 13.50
N ASN A 40 4.72 -13.71 13.73
CA ASN A 40 4.13 -14.88 13.07
C ASN A 40 2.86 -14.59 12.27
N LEU A 41 2.22 -13.43 12.49
CA LEU A 41 0.97 -13.05 11.83
C LEU A 41 1.18 -11.86 10.89
N ASP A 42 0.29 -11.73 9.91
CA ASP A 42 0.15 -10.57 9.04
C ASP A 42 -1.31 -10.08 9.06
N GLY A 43 -1.61 -9.00 8.32
CA GLY A 43 -2.95 -8.38 8.30
C GLY A 43 -4.11 -9.31 7.91
N ARG A 44 -3.84 -10.42 7.22
CA ARG A 44 -4.88 -11.43 6.87
C ARG A 44 -5.32 -12.25 8.08
N SER A 45 -4.58 -12.23 9.19
CA SER A 45 -4.93 -12.96 10.41
C SER A 45 -5.97 -12.22 11.25
N LYS A 46 -7.12 -12.88 11.48
CA LYS A 46 -8.18 -12.39 12.38
C LYS A 46 -7.62 -11.94 13.74
N LYS A 47 -6.72 -12.71 14.36
CA LYS A 47 -6.13 -12.38 15.67
C LYS A 47 -5.30 -11.09 15.68
N LEU A 48 -4.69 -10.71 14.55
CA LEU A 48 -3.98 -9.43 14.44
C LEU A 48 -4.98 -8.27 14.28
N ARG A 49 -6.03 -8.48 13.47
CA ARG A 49 -7.08 -7.48 13.24
C ARG A 49 -7.91 -7.23 14.50
N ASP A 50 -8.35 -8.28 15.20
CA ASP A 50 -9.05 -8.21 16.49
C ASP A 50 -8.31 -7.31 17.51
N HIS A 51 -6.98 -7.39 17.53
CA HIS A 51 -6.16 -6.55 18.38
C HIS A 51 -6.11 -5.10 17.89
N LEU A 52 -5.98 -4.86 16.59
CA LEU A 52 -5.97 -3.50 16.03
C LEU A 52 -7.34 -2.83 16.12
N THR A 53 -8.45 -3.56 15.95
CA THR A 53 -9.82 -3.06 16.14
C THR A 53 -10.18 -2.83 17.61
N SER A 54 -9.31 -3.19 18.56
CA SER A 54 -9.45 -2.77 19.97
C SER A 54 -8.86 -1.38 20.23
N ASP A 55 -8.13 -0.80 19.26
CA ASP A 55 -7.60 0.57 19.31
C ASP A 55 -8.61 1.56 18.70
N ALA A 56 -8.95 2.60 19.45
CA ALA A 56 -9.90 3.64 19.03
C ALA A 56 -9.38 4.42 17.82
N ASP A 57 -8.07 4.69 17.75
CA ASP A 57 -7.46 5.44 16.65
C ASP A 57 -7.53 4.65 15.33
N PHE A 58 -7.41 3.31 15.41
CA PHE A 58 -7.57 2.44 14.24
C PHE A 58 -9.02 2.46 13.74
N LEU A 59 -10.01 2.40 14.64
CA LEU A 59 -11.43 2.47 14.27
C LEU A 59 -11.82 3.84 13.68
N GLN A 60 -11.35 4.93 14.28
CA GLN A 60 -11.62 6.29 13.79
C GLN A 60 -11.00 6.53 12.40
N LEU A 61 -9.82 5.97 12.15
CA LEU A 61 -9.18 6.02 10.83
C LEU A 61 -9.92 5.13 9.82
N LEU A 62 -10.35 3.92 10.22
CA LEU A 62 -11.15 3.02 9.37
C LEU A 62 -12.46 3.69 8.89
N GLU A 63 -13.20 4.32 9.81
CA GLU A 63 -14.43 5.07 9.49
C GLU A 63 -14.14 6.26 8.56
N THR A 64 -13.04 6.98 8.82
CA THR A 64 -12.63 8.12 8.01
C THR A 64 -12.29 7.71 6.57
N ILE A 65 -11.51 6.65 6.39
CA ILE A 65 -11.19 6.10 5.08
C ILE A 65 -12.46 5.64 4.35
N HIS A 66 -13.35 4.91 5.03
CA HIS A 66 -14.60 4.44 4.44
C HIS A 66 -15.48 5.60 3.93
N ARG A 67 -15.69 6.63 4.76
CA ARG A 67 -16.45 7.84 4.40
C ARG A 67 -15.83 8.60 3.24
N ASP A 68 -14.50 8.74 3.22
CA ASP A 68 -13.79 9.44 2.15
C ASP A 68 -13.85 8.68 0.82
N ILE A 69 -13.78 7.34 0.85
CA ILE A 69 -13.98 6.49 -0.34
C ILE A 69 -15.39 6.71 -0.90
N LEU A 70 -16.44 6.58 -0.07
CA LEU A 70 -17.83 6.77 -0.51
C LEU A 70 -18.04 8.15 -1.16
N ARG A 71 -17.50 9.22 -0.56
CA ARG A 71 -17.52 10.58 -1.14
C ARG A 71 -16.81 10.67 -2.50
N HIS A 72 -15.72 9.93 -2.70
CA HIS A 72 -15.04 9.90 -4.00
C HIS A 72 -15.79 9.06 -5.03
N VAL A 73 -16.42 7.96 -4.61
CA VAL A 73 -17.28 7.16 -5.49
C VAL A 73 -18.48 7.97 -5.96
N GLU A 74 -19.15 8.73 -5.08
CA GLU A 74 -20.27 9.61 -5.45
C GLU A 74 -19.87 10.62 -6.54
N ARG A 75 -18.70 11.28 -6.41
CA ARG A 75 -18.13 12.15 -7.45
C ARG A 75 -17.80 11.39 -8.73
N LEU A 76 -17.30 10.17 -8.61
CA LEU A 76 -17.11 9.23 -9.72
C LEU A 76 -18.42 8.57 -10.19
N GLN A 77 -19.60 8.99 -9.73
CA GLN A 77 -20.89 8.53 -10.25
C GLN A 77 -21.76 9.68 -10.76
N ALA A 78 -21.44 10.91 -10.40
CA ALA A 78 -22.00 12.10 -11.02
C ALA A 78 -21.92 12.01 -12.56
N PRO A 79 -22.99 12.44 -13.28
CA PRO A 79 -22.90 12.69 -14.71
C PRO A 79 -21.77 13.67 -15.00
N LEU A 80 -21.04 13.45 -16.09
CA LEU A 80 -20.22 14.53 -16.64
C LEU A 80 -21.21 15.62 -17.08
N GLN A 81 -21.08 16.82 -16.51
CA GLN A 81 -21.73 17.98 -17.09
C GLN A 81 -20.92 18.32 -18.35
N ASP A 82 -21.57 18.29 -19.51
CA ASP A 82 -20.99 18.69 -20.79
C ASP A 82 -20.82 20.23 -20.82
N ASP A 83 -19.91 20.72 -19.98
CA ASP A 83 -19.48 22.13 -19.98
C ASP A 83 -18.53 22.37 -21.14
N ASP A 84 -19.11 22.49 -22.34
CA ASP A 84 -18.54 23.26 -23.44
C ASP A 84 -18.39 24.74 -23.01
N LYS A 85 -17.31 25.02 -22.28
CA LYS A 85 -16.63 26.32 -22.24
C LYS A 85 -15.30 26.23 -21.50
N GLY A 86 -14.21 26.33 -22.26
CA GLY A 86 -12.88 26.51 -21.69
C GLY A 86 -12.80 27.81 -20.89
N THR A 87 -12.38 27.72 -19.63
CA THR A 87 -11.84 28.84 -18.84
C THR A 87 -10.85 28.27 -17.83
N SER A 88 -9.57 28.29 -18.18
CA SER A 88 -8.48 27.92 -17.29
C SER A 88 -8.40 28.88 -16.10
N PRO A 89 -8.46 28.41 -14.83
CA PRO A 89 -8.13 29.25 -13.69
C PRO A 89 -6.61 29.46 -13.63
N ALA A 90 -6.15 30.68 -13.93
CA ALA A 90 -4.75 31.03 -13.84
C ALA A 90 -4.22 30.87 -12.41
N THR A 91 -3.10 30.16 -12.25
CA THR A 91 -2.38 30.07 -10.97
C THR A 91 -1.31 31.16 -10.91
N GLN A 92 -1.59 32.23 -10.15
CA GLN A 92 -0.60 33.23 -9.70
C GLN A 92 -0.24 32.88 -8.24
N GLN A 93 0.96 32.37 -7.96
CA GLN A 93 2.24 33.09 -7.75
C GLN A 93 2.44 33.69 -6.34
N LEU A 94 3.44 33.14 -5.65
CA LEU A 94 4.33 33.69 -4.59
C LEU A 94 5.39 32.58 -4.38
N GLN A 95 6.62 32.62 -4.93
CA GLN A 95 7.74 33.58 -4.77
C GLN A 95 8.14 33.74 -3.29
N GLN A 96 9.40 33.60 -2.85
CA GLN A 96 10.72 33.42 -3.52
C GLN A 96 11.39 32.11 -2.99
N ASN A 97 12.66 31.70 -3.20
CA ASN A 97 13.90 32.13 -3.86
C ASN A 97 14.81 30.86 -3.98
N SER A 98 15.91 30.70 -4.76
CA SER A 98 16.67 31.54 -5.72
C SER A 98 17.58 30.66 -6.63
N LEU A 99 18.36 31.31 -7.51
CA LEU A 99 19.58 30.94 -8.28
C LEU A 99 20.22 29.53 -8.05
N GLN A 100 20.62 28.76 -9.08
CA GLN A 100 21.67 29.10 -10.07
C GLN A 100 21.74 28.05 -11.22
N GLU A 101 21.90 28.48 -12.49
CA GLU A 101 22.24 27.59 -13.65
C GLU A 101 23.77 27.54 -13.91
N PRO A 102 24.31 26.58 -14.68
CA PRO A 102 24.26 26.65 -16.16
C PRO A 102 24.09 25.31 -16.93
N GLU A 103 23.41 25.40 -18.09
CA GLU A 103 23.52 24.51 -19.27
C GLU A 103 24.88 24.71 -20.00
N PRO A 104 25.27 24.01 -21.10
CA PRO A 104 24.57 22.96 -21.88
C PRO A 104 25.44 21.69 -22.17
N ASP A 105 24.91 20.67 -22.86
CA ASP A 105 25.23 20.35 -24.28
C ASP A 105 24.42 19.14 -24.83
N ALA A 106 24.40 18.98 -26.16
CA ALA A 106 23.43 18.18 -26.91
C ALA A 106 23.85 16.74 -27.30
N LEU A 107 22.87 16.03 -27.91
CA LEU A 107 22.89 14.84 -28.82
C LEU A 107 22.04 13.67 -28.29
N ASP A 108 20.84 13.43 -28.83
CA ASP A 108 20.56 12.69 -30.08
C ASP A 108 20.79 11.16 -29.99
N ASN A 109 19.70 10.39 -29.78
CA ASN A 109 19.40 9.25 -30.64
C ASN A 109 17.96 8.71 -30.55
N GLN A 110 17.62 7.82 -31.48
CA GLN A 110 16.25 7.50 -31.90
C GLN A 110 15.81 6.08 -31.51
N GLY A 111 14.59 5.95 -30.95
CA GLY A 111 13.76 4.73 -30.99
C GLY A 111 14.24 3.49 -30.21
N PRO A 112 13.49 2.37 -30.26
CA PRO A 112 12.23 2.16 -30.98
C PRO A 112 10.98 2.23 -30.08
N SER A 113 9.83 2.44 -30.71
CA SER A 113 8.50 2.33 -30.10
C SER A 113 8.14 0.86 -29.83
N GLU A 114 7.97 0.49 -28.55
CA GLU A 114 7.37 -0.80 -28.16
C GLU A 114 5.83 -0.70 -28.14
N PRO A 115 5.10 -1.76 -28.53
CA PRO A 115 3.68 -1.69 -28.81
C PRO A 115 2.82 -1.51 -27.55
N SER A 116 1.99 -0.48 -27.57
CA SER A 116 0.78 -0.39 -26.75
C SER A 116 -0.13 -1.58 -27.06
N VAL A 117 -0.33 -2.46 -26.08
CA VAL A 117 -1.37 -3.50 -26.13
C VAL A 117 -2.50 -3.09 -25.21
N ASP A 118 -3.58 -2.63 -25.83
CA ASP A 118 -4.76 -2.11 -25.16
C ASP A 118 -5.48 -3.17 -24.33
N LYS A 119 -5.81 -2.79 -23.10
CA LYS A 119 -7.17 -2.94 -22.57
C LYS A 119 -7.47 -1.72 -21.69
N GLU A 120 -8.12 -0.71 -22.26
CA GLU A 120 -8.96 0.14 -21.41
C GLU A 120 -9.98 -0.77 -20.70
N PRO A 121 -10.15 -0.66 -19.38
CA PRO A 121 -11.14 -1.45 -18.66
C PRO A 121 -12.55 -1.03 -19.11
N GLU A 122 -13.35 -1.98 -19.58
CA GLU A 122 -14.74 -1.77 -20.05
C GLU A 122 -15.56 -0.92 -19.06
N ASN A 123 -15.76 0.36 -19.38
CA ASN A 123 -16.72 1.30 -18.77
C ASN A 123 -16.70 1.43 -17.22
N GLY A 124 -15.68 0.90 -16.53
CA GLY A 124 -15.59 0.87 -15.07
C GLY A 124 -14.74 2.02 -14.52
N ARG A 125 -15.39 3.00 -13.86
CA ARG A 125 -14.65 4.03 -13.11
C ARG A 125 -13.96 3.35 -11.92
N THR A 126 -12.63 3.50 -11.82
CA THR A 126 -11.81 2.82 -10.81
C THR A 126 -11.23 3.84 -9.82
N LEU A 127 -11.41 3.60 -8.52
CA LEU A 127 -10.84 4.40 -7.44
C LEU A 127 -9.72 3.62 -6.73
N THR A 128 -8.48 4.12 -6.81
CA THR A 128 -7.33 3.51 -6.16
C THR A 128 -7.08 4.10 -4.77
N VAL A 129 -6.93 3.23 -3.77
CA VAL A 129 -6.72 3.59 -2.36
C VAL A 129 -5.45 2.90 -1.84
N ASN A 130 -4.56 3.63 -1.19
CA ASN A 130 -3.36 3.08 -0.57
C ASN A 130 -3.38 3.22 0.95
N CYS A 131 -3.38 2.08 1.65
CA CYS A 131 -3.05 2.01 3.07
C CYS A 131 -1.55 1.78 3.22
N LEU A 132 -0.83 2.73 3.83
CA LEU A 132 0.62 2.67 4.03
C LEU A 132 0.95 2.37 5.50
N CYS A 133 1.91 1.49 5.78
CA CYS A 133 2.61 1.49 7.06
C CYS A 133 4.12 1.33 6.83
N GLU A 134 4.91 0.92 7.84
CA GLU A 134 6.37 0.83 7.66
C GLU A 134 6.79 -0.29 6.68
N LEU A 135 6.39 -1.54 6.97
CA LEU A 135 6.77 -2.73 6.18
C LEU A 135 5.61 -3.33 5.35
N GLY A 136 4.41 -2.74 5.38
CA GLY A 136 3.26 -3.24 4.62
C GLY A 136 2.64 -4.57 5.08
N ARG A 137 3.10 -5.14 6.20
CA ARG A 137 2.71 -6.50 6.66
C ARG A 137 1.62 -6.54 7.74
N HIS A 138 1.47 -5.48 8.53
CA HIS A 138 0.62 -5.48 9.74
C HIS A 138 -0.52 -4.46 9.65
N ARG A 139 -0.27 -3.21 10.07
CA ARG A 139 -1.29 -2.15 10.19
C ARG A 139 -2.02 -1.88 8.87
N SER A 140 -1.29 -1.62 7.78
CA SER A 140 -1.91 -1.35 6.48
C SER A 140 -2.64 -2.54 5.87
N ALA A 141 -2.10 -3.75 5.99
CA ALA A 141 -2.75 -4.96 5.52
C ALA A 141 -4.05 -5.26 6.31
N SER A 142 -4.02 -5.01 7.63
CA SER A 142 -5.21 -5.15 8.50
C SER A 142 -6.30 -4.14 8.15
N MET A 143 -5.92 -2.89 7.87
CA MET A 143 -6.86 -1.84 7.47
C MET A 143 -7.53 -2.18 6.13
N ALA A 144 -6.77 -2.64 5.13
CA ALA A 144 -7.34 -3.05 3.85
C ALA A 144 -8.31 -4.25 3.99
N GLU A 145 -7.97 -5.21 4.85
CA GLU A 145 -8.83 -6.35 5.19
C GLU A 145 -10.11 -5.97 5.94
N GLU A 146 -10.06 -4.99 6.85
CA GLU A 146 -11.27 -4.50 7.54
C GLU A 146 -12.14 -3.63 6.64
N LEU A 147 -11.56 -2.78 5.78
CA LEU A 147 -12.31 -2.00 4.78
C LEU A 147 -13.14 -2.91 3.86
N ALA A 148 -12.58 -4.03 3.40
CA ALA A 148 -13.29 -5.02 2.58
C ALA A 148 -14.35 -5.83 3.34
N ARG A 149 -14.42 -5.73 4.67
CA ARG A 149 -15.45 -6.36 5.51
C ARG A 149 -16.60 -5.43 5.87
N LEU A 150 -16.46 -4.13 5.58
CA LEU A 150 -17.55 -3.16 5.73
C LEU A 150 -18.68 -3.45 4.73
N ARG A 151 -19.85 -2.86 4.98
CA ARG A 151 -20.97 -2.90 4.04
C ARG A 151 -20.80 -1.83 2.98
N TRP A 152 -20.66 -2.26 1.75
CA TRP A 152 -20.58 -1.40 0.58
C TRP A 152 -21.93 -1.36 -0.17
N PRO A 153 -22.29 -0.22 -0.78
CA PRO A 153 -23.34 -0.14 -1.81
C PRO A 153 -23.17 -1.22 -2.91
N PRO A 154 -24.27 -1.77 -3.46
CA PRO A 154 -24.24 -2.92 -4.37
C PRO A 154 -23.61 -2.62 -5.74
N ASP A 155 -23.47 -1.34 -6.07
CA ASP A 155 -22.83 -0.78 -7.26
C ASP A 155 -21.32 -0.51 -7.08
N ILE A 156 -20.77 -0.84 -5.90
CA ILE A 156 -19.34 -0.75 -5.60
C ILE A 156 -18.75 -2.16 -5.49
N ASP A 157 -17.80 -2.48 -6.38
CA ASP A 157 -16.93 -3.65 -6.24
C ASP A 157 -15.67 -3.28 -5.44
N VAL A 158 -15.23 -4.14 -4.52
CA VAL A 158 -14.09 -3.85 -3.64
C VAL A 158 -13.03 -4.95 -3.76
N GLN A 159 -11.83 -4.55 -4.19
CA GLN A 159 -10.72 -5.46 -4.42
C GLN A 159 -9.54 -5.10 -3.51
N VAL A 160 -8.94 -6.12 -2.87
CA VAL A 160 -7.81 -5.93 -1.94
C VAL A 160 -6.53 -6.53 -2.50
N PHE A 161 -5.46 -5.73 -2.48
CA PHE A 161 -4.12 -6.15 -2.92
C PHE A 161 -3.08 -5.87 -1.84
N HIS A 162 -2.22 -6.85 -1.56
CA HIS A 162 -1.16 -6.72 -0.56
C HIS A 162 0.23 -6.70 -1.21
N ARG A 163 0.76 -5.50 -1.51
CA ARG A 163 2.01 -5.35 -2.28
C ARG A 163 3.22 -6.03 -1.64
N ASP A 164 3.29 -5.98 -0.31
CA ASP A 164 4.55 -6.22 0.42
C ASP A 164 4.49 -7.41 1.40
N ILE A 165 3.32 -8.06 1.54
CA ILE A 165 3.04 -8.99 2.64
C ILE A 165 3.92 -10.25 2.64
N ASP A 166 4.29 -10.74 1.46
CA ASP A 166 5.09 -11.95 1.26
C ASP A 166 6.56 -11.66 0.84
N LYS A 167 6.98 -10.38 0.77
CA LYS A 167 8.35 -10.00 0.37
C LYS A 167 9.43 -10.44 1.37
N ASP A 168 9.13 -10.38 2.67
CA ASP A 168 10.05 -10.78 3.75
C ASP A 168 10.35 -12.29 3.79
N ARG A 169 9.47 -13.14 3.25
CA ARG A 169 9.57 -14.61 3.38
C ARG A 169 10.57 -15.22 2.40
N ARG A 170 11.05 -14.46 1.40
CA ARG A 170 11.92 -14.94 0.32
C ARG A 170 13.40 -15.13 0.68
N LYS A 171 13.79 -14.95 1.94
CA LYS A 171 15.11 -15.38 2.43
C LYS A 171 14.97 -16.80 3.03
N PRO A 172 15.23 -17.89 2.28
CA PRO A 172 15.39 -19.19 2.90
C PRO A 172 16.51 -19.07 3.94
N LYS A 173 16.21 -19.40 5.20
CA LYS A 173 17.26 -19.52 6.21
C LYS A 173 18.20 -20.61 5.74
N ALA A 174 19.44 -20.26 5.41
CA ALA A 174 20.48 -21.23 5.15
C ALA A 174 20.49 -22.27 6.28
N PRO A 175 20.58 -23.58 5.96
CA PRO A 175 20.55 -24.61 6.99
C PRO A 175 21.71 -24.34 7.95
N ARG A 176 21.37 -24.13 9.23
CA ARG A 176 22.38 -23.94 10.28
C ARG A 176 23.23 -25.20 10.31
N SER A 177 24.49 -25.09 9.88
CA SER A 177 25.44 -26.18 9.94
C SER A 177 25.54 -26.67 11.39
N ARG A 178 25.10 -27.92 11.61
CA ARG A 178 25.16 -28.60 12.90
C ARG A 178 26.60 -29.06 13.13
N GLN A 179 27.54 -28.12 13.15
CA GLN A 179 28.94 -28.44 13.41
C GLN A 179 29.05 -28.88 14.87
N GLN A 180 29.34 -30.17 15.04
CA GLN A 180 29.21 -30.86 16.30
C GLN A 180 30.15 -30.25 17.34
N ARG A 181 29.63 -29.95 18.52
CA ARG A 181 30.48 -29.95 19.72
C ARG A 181 30.98 -31.37 19.91
N ALA A 182 32.18 -31.66 19.45
CA ALA A 182 32.89 -32.87 19.84
C ALA A 182 33.08 -32.83 21.37
N GLY A 183 32.30 -33.64 22.07
CA GLY A 183 32.42 -33.78 23.52
C GLY A 183 33.77 -34.38 23.88
N LYS A 184 34.41 -33.83 24.91
CA LYS A 184 35.60 -34.43 25.51
C LYS A 184 35.28 -35.87 25.92
N ALA A 185 36.01 -36.83 25.36
CA ALA A 185 36.01 -38.19 25.90
C ALA A 185 36.85 -38.18 27.18
N PHE A 186 36.21 -38.60 28.26
CA PHE A 186 36.81 -38.85 29.56
C PHE A 186 37.28 -40.31 29.57
N THR A 187 38.56 -40.55 29.81
CA THR A 187 39.09 -41.90 30.07
C THR A 187 40.00 -41.84 31.30
N GLU A 188 39.42 -42.23 32.41
CA GLU A 188 40.07 -42.58 33.66
C GLU A 188 39.78 -44.07 33.88
N LEU A 189 40.82 -44.90 34.04
CA LEU A 189 40.86 -46.19 34.78
C LEU A 189 42.10 -47.03 34.37
N GLN A 190 42.96 -47.30 35.37
CA GLN A 190 43.81 -48.50 35.58
C GLN A 190 44.81 -48.91 34.47
N ASP A 191 46.04 -49.35 34.78
CA ASP A 191 46.63 -49.85 36.04
C ASP A 191 47.73 -48.91 36.60
#